data_AF-A0A0U2Y758-F1
#
_entry.id   AF-A0A0U2Y758-F1
#
_cell.length_a   1.000
_cell.length_b   1.000
_cell.length_c   1.000
_cell.angle_alpha   90.00
_cell.angle_beta   90.00
_cell.angle_gamma   90.00
#
_symmetry.space_group_name_H-M   'P 1'
#
loop_
_entity.id
_entity.type
_entity.pdbx_description
1 polymer ?
#
loop_
_entity_poly.entity_id
_entity_poly.type
_entity_poly.pdbx_seq_one_letter_code
_entity_poly.pdbx_strand_id
1 'polypeptide(L)' 'MRFSHDNSTYIIEDSGIISRVYGQEKFHILVVDKIDHHKIKVAVENGYKLFECAEINDKENCLIKILHALYPECKTCKFT' A
#
# COMPACT_ATOMS: atom_id res chain seq x y z
N MET A 1 3.55 -8.83 -1.61
CA MET A 1 4.09 -7.64 -0.91
C MET A 1 3.12 -7.09 0.14
N ARG A 2 3.61 -6.64 1.31
CA ARG A 2 2.80 -6.07 2.42
C ARG A 2 2.83 -4.54 2.45
N PHE A 3 1.73 -3.86 2.75
CA PHE A 3 1.68 -2.41 2.89
C PHE A 3 0.65 -1.94 3.92
N SER A 4 0.87 -0.74 4.48
CA SER A 4 0.05 -0.13 5.52
C SER A 4 -0.72 1.08 4.99
N HIS A 5 -2.03 1.13 5.24
CA HIS A 5 -2.92 2.26 4.92
C HIS A 5 -3.97 2.41 6.05
N ASP A 6 -4.10 3.60 6.64
CA ASP A 6 -5.08 3.89 7.72
C ASP A 6 -5.08 2.85 8.87
N ASN A 7 -3.92 2.61 9.49
CA ASN A 7 -3.73 1.59 10.54
C ASN A 7 -4.11 0.15 10.15
N SER A 8 -4.34 -0.11 8.85
CA SER A 8 -4.66 -1.44 8.32
C SER A 8 -3.51 -1.93 7.47
N THR A 9 -3.11 -3.18 7.68
CA THR A 9 -2.10 -3.84 6.86
C THR A 9 -2.79 -4.69 5.81
N TYR A 10 -2.25 -4.68 4.61
CA TYR A 10 -2.74 -5.46 3.48
C TYR A 10 -1.59 -6.25 2.86
N ILE A 11 -1.91 -7.40 2.27
CA ILE A 11 -1.02 -8.19 1.43
C ILE A 11 -1.55 -8.12 0.00
N ILE A 12 -0.71 -7.71 -0.94
CA ILE A 12 -0.89 -7.97 -2.38
C ILE A 12 -0.10 -9.23 -2.71
N GLU A 13 -0.74 -10.26 -3.19
CA GLU A 13 -0.08 -11.41 -3.80
C GLU A 13 0.30 -11.12 -5.26
N ASP A 14 1.26 -11.87 -5.80
CA ASP A 14 1.66 -11.75 -7.21
C ASP A 14 0.51 -12.12 -8.18
N SER A 15 -0.52 -12.80 -7.66
CA SER A 15 -1.79 -13.11 -8.33
C SER A 15 -2.72 -11.90 -8.50
N GLY A 16 -2.37 -10.75 -7.91
CA GLY A 16 -3.21 -9.55 -7.90
C GLY A 16 -4.30 -9.55 -6.82
N ILE A 17 -4.28 -10.54 -5.91
CA ILE A 17 -5.22 -10.63 -4.79
C ILE A 17 -4.76 -9.69 -3.67
N ILE A 18 -5.69 -8.86 -3.18
CA ILE A 18 -5.48 -7.96 -2.04
C ILE A 18 -6.24 -8.50 -0.83
N SER A 19 -5.53 -8.84 0.24
CA SER A 19 -6.10 -9.37 1.49
C SER A 19 -5.76 -8.47 2.66
N ARG A 20 -6.72 -8.21 3.55
CA ARG A 20 -6.48 -7.46 4.80
C ARG A 20 -5.88 -8.39 5.88
N VAL A 21 -4.86 -7.92 6.58
CA VAL A 21 -4.21 -8.65 7.67
C VAL A 21 -4.39 -7.89 8.98
N TYR A 22 -4.76 -8.61 10.04
CA TYR A 22 -4.90 -8.05 11.37
C TYR A 22 -3.64 -8.36 12.21
N GLY A 23 -2.93 -7.31 12.64
CA GLY A 23 -1.73 -7.43 13.49
C GLY A 23 -0.60 -6.45 13.12
N GLN A 24 0.34 -6.23 14.04
CA GLN A 24 1.59 -5.51 13.78
C GLN A 24 2.60 -6.42 13.08
N GLU A 25 2.40 -6.66 11.79
CA GLU A 25 3.43 -7.29 10.95
C GLU A 25 4.24 -6.22 10.20
N LYS A 26 5.53 -6.49 9.99
CA LYS A 26 6.40 -5.65 9.16
C LYS A 26 5.80 -5.48 7.76
N PHE A 27 5.66 -4.24 7.31
CA PHE A 27 5.20 -3.89 5.97
C PHE A 27 6.33 -3.26 5.14
N HIS A 28 6.18 -3.22 3.82
CA HIS A 28 7.21 -2.74 2.89
C HIS A 28 6.85 -1.40 2.25
N ILE A 29 5.56 -1.06 2.19
CA ILE A 29 5.07 0.21 1.64
C ILE A 29 4.17 0.90 2.67
N LEU A 30 4.39 2.19 2.88
CA LEU A 30 3.55 3.08 3.67
C LEU A 30 2.72 3.95 2.71
N VAL A 31 1.39 3.81 2.76
CA VAL A 31 0.46 4.59 1.96
C VAL A 31 -0.03 5.77 2.78
N VAL A 32 0.11 6.97 2.25
CA VAL A 32 -0.25 8.21 2.93
C VAL A 32 -1.13 9.07 2.04
N ASP A 33 -2.00 9.85 2.66
CA ASP A 33 -2.85 10.84 2.01
C ASP A 33 -2.05 11.92 1.28
N LYS A 34 -1.00 12.39 1.94
CA LYS A 34 -0.10 13.43 1.45
C LYS A 34 1.31 13.16 1.92
N ILE A 35 2.28 13.28 1.02
CA ILE A 35 3.69 13.18 1.38
C ILE A 35 4.14 14.45 2.10
N ASP A 36 4.77 14.28 3.26
CA ASP A 36 5.44 15.35 3.99
C ASP A 36 6.80 14.89 4.52
N HIS A 37 7.62 15.85 4.96
CA HIS A 37 8.97 15.59 5.46
C HIS A 37 9.01 14.59 6.63
N HIS A 38 7.99 14.59 7.49
CA HIS A 38 7.91 13.68 8.62
C HIS A 38 7.65 12.24 8.13
N LYS A 39 6.70 12.05 7.22
CA LYS A 39 6.37 10.76 6.61
C LYS A 39 7.54 10.20 5.79
N ILE A 40 8.27 11.05 5.07
CA ILE A 40 9.51 10.66 4.38
C ILE A 40 10.53 10.14 5.39
N LYS A 41 10.77 10.89 6.47
CA LYS A 41 11.73 10.49 7.50
C LYS A 41 11.37 9.14 8.12
N VAL A 42 10.10 8.96 8.50
CA VAL A 42 9.59 7.69 9.03
C VAL A 42 9.80 6.54 8.03
N ALA A 43 9.51 6.76 6.75
CA ALA A 43 9.70 5.74 5.73
C ALA A 43 11.18 5.35 5.56
N VAL A 44 12.10 6.32 5.52
CA VAL A 44 13.54 6.06 5.40
C VAL A 44 14.10 5.34 6.62
N GLU A 45 13.78 5.81 7.82
CA GLU A 45 14.28 5.22 9.08
C GLU A 45 13.86 3.75 9.24
N ASN A 46 12.70 3.39 8.69
CA ASN A 46 12.17 2.04 8.80
C ASN A 46 12.34 1.20 7.51
N GLY A 47 12.95 1.76 6.45
CA GLY A 47 13.18 1.07 5.18
C GLY A 47 11.90 0.80 4.37
N TYR A 48 10.86 1.60 4.55
CA TYR A 48 9.60 1.51 3.80
C TYR A 48 9.66 2.34 2.53
N LYS A 49 8.97 1.87 1.48
CA LYS A 49 8.63 2.71 0.33
C LYS A 49 7.44 3.59 0.67
N LEU A 50 7.47 4.87 0.36
CA LEU A 50 6.36 5.79 0.59
C LEU A 50 5.51 5.92 -0.68
N PHE A 51 4.19 5.84 -0.55
CA PHE A 51 3.26 6.03 -1.67
C PHE A 51 2.17 7.04 -1.29
N GLU A 52 1.94 8.02 -2.13
CA GLU A 52 0.89 9.03 -1.93
C GLU A 52 -0.42 8.58 -2.58
N CYS A 53 -1.52 8.68 -1.85
CA CYS A 53 -2.86 8.56 -2.40
C CYS A 53 -3.78 9.64 -1.83
N ALA A 54 -3.96 10.72 -2.58
CA ALA A 54 -4.79 11.85 -2.19
C ALA A 54 -6.31 11.53 -2.06
N GLU A 55 -6.75 10.37 -2.56
CA GLU A 55 -8.16 9.94 -2.60
C GLU A 55 -8.47 8.94 -1.47
N ILE A 56 -8.32 9.35 -0.20
CA ILE A 56 -8.52 8.47 0.98
C ILE A 56 -9.88 7.74 0.99
N ASN A 57 -10.92 8.37 0.45
CA ASN A 57 -12.27 7.81 0.42
C ASN A 57 -12.42 6.64 -0.57
N ASP A 58 -11.46 6.47 -1.48
CA ASP A 58 -11.45 5.40 -2.47
C ASP A 58 -10.25 4.48 -2.24
N LYS A 59 -10.33 3.77 -1.10
CA LYS A 59 -9.28 2.86 -0.65
C LYS A 59 -8.94 1.83 -1.72
N GLU A 60 -9.94 1.23 -2.37
CA GLU A 60 -9.73 0.23 -3.43
C GLU A 60 -8.92 0.79 -4.59
N ASN A 61 -9.22 2.01 -5.04
CA ASN A 61 -8.49 2.64 -6.14
C ASN A 61 -7.03 2.97 -5.76
N CYS A 62 -6.76 3.38 -4.51
CA CYS A 62 -5.39 3.50 -4.03
C CYS A 62 -4.61 2.19 -4.14
N LEU A 63 -5.26 1.07 -3.77
CA LEU A 63 -4.66 -0.26 -3.82
C LEU A 63 -4.38 -0.71 -5.25
N ILE A 64 -5.31 -0.43 -6.17
CA ILE A 64 -5.15 -0.70 -7.60
C ILE A 64 -3.97 0.09 -8.18
N LYS A 65 -3.85 1.39 -7.87
CA LYS A 65 -2.73 2.23 -8.33
C LYS A 65 -1.39 1.69 -7.85
N ILE A 66 -1.30 1.27 -6.59
CA ILE A 66 -0.11 0.63 -6.04
C ILE A 66 0.18 -0.67 -6.79
N LEU A 67 -0.84 -1.50 -7.02
CA LEU A 67 -0.67 -2.78 -7.69
C LEU A 67 -0.16 -2.61 -9.13
N HIS A 68 -0.72 -1.68 -9.90
CA HIS A 68 -0.25 -1.35 -11.24
C HIS A 68 1.18 -0.80 -11.26
N ALA A 69 1.57 -0.01 -10.25
CA ALA A 69 2.94 0.50 -10.14
C ALA A 69 3.96 -0.61 -9.83
N LEU A 70 3.54 -1.66 -9.13
CA LEU A 70 4.39 -2.78 -8.72
C LEU A 70 4.41 -3.92 -9.73
N TYR A 71 3.28 -4.17 -10.38
CA TYR A 71 3.03 -5.28 -11.29
C TYR A 71 2.28 -4.75 -12.53
N PRO A 72 2.95 -3.98 -13.41
CA PRO A 72 2.33 -3.37 -14.58
C PRO A 72 1.75 -4.38 -15.59
N GLU A 73 2.16 -5.66 -15.50
CA GLU A 73 1.68 -6.77 -16.34
C GLU A 73 0.35 -7.39 -15.83
N CYS A 74 -0.11 -7.03 -14.63
CA CYS A 74 -1.30 -7.64 -14.02
C CYS A 74 -2.59 -7.01 -14.58
N LYS A 75 -3.38 -7.77 -15.36
CA LYS A 75 -4.54 -7.26 -16.12
C LYS A 75 -5.88 -7.22 -15.37
N THR A 76 -6.02 -7.88 -14.23
CA THR A 76 -7.29 -7.98 -13.49
C THR A 76 -7.05 -8.15 -11.99
N CYS A 77 -7.50 -7.19 -11.19
CA CYS A 77 -7.48 -7.25 -9.72
C CYS A 77 -8.75 -7.95 -9.20
N LYS A 78 -8.62 -8.78 -8.16
CA LYS A 78 -9.77 -9.30 -7.38
C LYS A 78 -9.57 -8.98 -5.91
N PHE A 79 -10.55 -8.30 -5.32
CA PHE A 79 -10.63 -8.08 -3.87
C PHE A 79 -11.33 -9.29 -3.23
N THR A 80 -10.78 -9.81 -2.13
CA THR A 80 -11.35 -10.93 -1.37
C THR A 80 -11.28 -10.68 0.12
#